data_AF-A0A143G7W4-F1
#
_entry.id   AF-A0A143G7W4-F1
#
_cell.length_a   1.000
_cell.length_b   1.000
_cell.length_c   1.000
_cell.angle_alpha   90.00
_cell.angle_beta   90.00
_cell.angle_gamma   90.00
#
_symmetry.space_group_name_H-M   'P 1'
#
loop_
_entity.id
_entity.type
_entity.pdbx_description
1 polymer ?
#
loop_
_entity_poly.entity_id
_entity_poly.type
_entity_poly.pdbx_seq_one_letter_code
_entity_poly.pdbx_strand_id
1 'polypeptide(L)'
;MSSSKTLKTKDRILQISLQLFNERGERTVTTNHIAAEMSISPGNLYYHFRNKQEIIKELMEQYQQATLELLALPDDRAVNANDKVRYFQVLSSQMWEYRFLHRDVYHLIENNDDFRKIYPRFAGKVMQQGQKIYQAFVDAGLMQMTASEIEALIINLWIVLTNWTNFLYMSGHLKDSNHLDEKWVWQALRQMVFLEGPYLRGESRQTYERLLETLGPSELFASLSADKRD
;
A
#
# COMPACT_ATOMS: atom_id res chain seq x y z
N MET A 1 34.37 -2.58 0.48
CA MET A 1 34.10 -2.82 1.92
C MET A 1 32.88 -1.99 2.30
N SER A 2 31.71 -2.61 2.39
CA SER A 2 30.46 -1.91 2.70
C SER A 2 30.31 -1.82 4.22
N SER A 3 30.37 -0.59 4.76
CA SER A 3 30.08 -0.32 6.17
C SER A 3 28.59 -0.56 6.41
N SER A 4 28.24 -1.73 6.93
CA SER A 4 26.93 -1.98 7.54
C SER A 4 26.72 -0.95 8.64
N LYS A 5 25.90 0.08 8.37
CA LYS A 5 25.45 1.05 9.37
C LYS A 5 24.68 0.24 10.41
N THR A 6 25.22 0.09 11.62
CA THR A 6 24.49 -0.51 12.73
C THR A 6 23.18 0.26 12.90
N LEU A 7 22.05 -0.40 12.60
CA LEU A 7 20.72 0.18 12.77
C LEU A 7 20.57 0.64 14.22
N LYS A 8 20.06 1.86 14.43
CA LYS A 8 19.82 2.36 15.78
C LYS A 8 18.74 1.49 16.43
N THR A 9 18.81 1.31 17.76
CA THR A 9 17.82 0.51 18.50
C THR A 9 16.39 0.95 18.21
N LYS A 10 16.15 2.26 18.08
CA LYS A 10 14.86 2.83 17.67
C LYS A 10 14.35 2.24 16.34
N ASP A 11 15.20 2.20 15.32
CA ASP A 11 14.85 1.68 13.99
C ASP A 11 14.54 0.18 14.03
N ARG A 12 15.30 -0.57 14.84
CA ARG A 12 15.04 -2.00 15.07
C ARG A 12 13.71 -2.25 15.77
N ILE A 13 13.32 -1.40 16.72
CA ILE A 13 12.00 -1.49 17.38
C ILE A 13 10.89 -1.33 16.34
N LEU A 14 11.01 -0.34 15.45
CA LEU A 14 10.02 -0.08 14.41
C LEU A 14 9.91 -1.25 13.43
N GLN A 15 11.06 -1.77 12.96
CA GLN A 15 11.08 -2.91 12.04
C GLN A 15 10.41 -4.15 12.63
N ILE A 16 10.75 -4.51 13.87
CA ILE A 16 10.15 -5.67 14.55
C ILE A 16 8.67 -5.45 14.84
N SER A 17 8.29 -4.23 15.21
CA SER A 17 6.89 -3.88 15.45
C SER A 17 6.07 -3.99 14.16
N LEU A 18 6.57 -3.46 13.04
CA LEU A 18 5.95 -3.58 11.73
C LEU A 18 5.74 -5.05 11.34
N GLN A 19 6.78 -5.87 11.51
CA GLN A 19 6.71 -7.30 11.25
C GLN A 19 5.62 -7.98 12.11
N LEU A 20 5.66 -7.77 13.43
CA LEU A 20 4.70 -8.38 14.35
C LEU A 20 3.26 -7.93 14.08
N PHE A 21 3.04 -6.65 13.78
CA PHE A 21 1.70 -6.13 13.46
C PHE A 21 1.15 -6.72 12.16
N ASN A 22 2.03 -6.90 11.17
CA ASN A 22 1.68 -7.50 9.90
C ASN A 22 1.31 -8.99 10.06
N GLU A 23 2.11 -9.76 10.81
CA GLU A 23 1.95 -11.21 10.99
C GLU A 23 0.84 -11.60 11.96
N ARG A 24 0.71 -10.89 13.10
CA ARG A 24 -0.14 -11.29 14.23
C ARG A 24 -1.36 -10.40 14.43
N GLY A 25 -1.44 -9.27 13.72
CA GLY A 25 -2.45 -8.25 13.96
C GLY A 25 -1.99 -7.20 14.97
N GLU A 26 -2.21 -5.92 14.68
CA GLU A 26 -1.82 -4.82 15.58
C GLU A 26 -2.48 -4.97 16.97
N ARG A 27 -3.73 -5.43 17.01
CA ARG A 27 -4.52 -5.57 18.25
C ARG A 27 -3.95 -6.60 19.22
N THR A 28 -3.31 -7.67 18.72
CA THR A 28 -2.80 -8.78 19.55
C THR A 28 -1.38 -8.52 20.05
N VAL A 29 -0.66 -7.59 19.42
CA VAL A 29 0.73 -7.26 19.75
C VAL A 29 0.80 -6.21 20.84
N THR A 30 1.63 -6.46 21.85
CA THR A 30 1.90 -5.56 22.97
C THR A 30 3.37 -5.10 22.94
N THR A 31 3.70 -4.03 23.68
CA THR A 31 5.10 -3.59 23.85
C THR A 31 5.98 -4.67 24.47
N ASN A 32 5.42 -5.51 25.35
CA ASN A 32 6.16 -6.65 25.92
C ASN A 32 6.46 -7.73 24.88
N HIS A 33 5.54 -8.00 23.95
CA HIS A 33 5.80 -8.91 22.82
C HIS A 33 6.96 -8.39 21.96
N ILE A 34 6.97 -7.09 21.66
CA ILE A 34 8.03 -6.45 20.87
C ILE A 34 9.38 -6.52 21.59
N ALA A 35 9.41 -6.19 22.89
CA ALA A 35 10.64 -6.25 23.69
C ALA A 35 11.21 -7.68 23.77
N ALA A 36 10.33 -8.68 23.93
CA ALA A 36 10.71 -10.09 23.94
C ALA A 36 11.29 -10.55 22.60
N GLU A 37 10.63 -10.24 21.49
CA GLU A 37 11.10 -10.56 20.13
C GLU A 37 12.48 -9.93 19.85
N MET A 38 12.71 -8.72 20.36
CA MET A 38 14.00 -8.02 20.26
C MET A 38 15.08 -8.52 21.22
N SER A 39 14.74 -9.38 22.18
CA SER A 39 15.61 -9.77 23.30
C SER A 39 16.14 -8.57 24.09
N ILE A 40 15.29 -7.57 24.36
CA ILE A 40 15.60 -6.39 25.21
C ILE A 40 14.68 -6.32 26.42
N SER A 41 15.08 -5.59 27.46
CA SER A 41 14.19 -5.35 28.60
C SER A 41 13.03 -4.41 28.21
N PRO A 42 11.84 -4.55 28.84
CA PRO A 42 10.75 -3.60 28.64
C PRO A 42 11.19 -2.15 28.90
N GLY A 43 12.02 -1.92 29.92
CA GLY A 43 12.57 -0.60 30.24
C GLY A 43 13.41 0.01 29.10
N ASN A 44 14.16 -0.81 28.36
CA ASN A 44 14.89 -0.35 27.17
C ASN A 44 13.93 0.07 26.05
N LEU A 45 12.85 -0.68 25.83
CA LEU A 45 11.80 -0.26 24.88
C LEU A 45 11.14 1.05 25.32
N TYR A 46 10.77 1.17 26.61
CA TYR A 46 10.14 2.38 27.17
C TYR A 46 11.03 3.62 27.12
N TYR A 47 12.36 3.45 27.08
CA TYR A 47 13.30 4.55 26.84
C TYR A 47 13.12 5.17 25.43
N HIS A 48 12.77 4.36 24.44
CA HIS A 48 12.56 4.80 23.05
C HIS A 48 11.12 5.14 22.71
N PHE A 49 10.15 4.38 23.23
CA PHE A 49 8.72 4.56 22.97
C PHE A 49 7.91 4.31 24.23
N ARG A 50 7.16 5.31 24.68
CA ARG A 50 6.41 5.26 25.95
C ARG A 50 5.22 4.31 25.90
N ASN A 51 4.70 4.03 24.71
CA ASN A 51 3.56 3.15 24.48
C ASN A 51 3.52 2.67 23.02
N LYS A 52 2.62 1.73 22.73
CA LYS A 52 2.40 1.20 21.37
C LYS A 52 1.93 2.28 20.37
N GLN A 53 1.19 3.30 20.83
CA GLN A 53 0.68 4.34 19.94
C GLN A 53 1.78 5.24 19.38
N GLU A 54 2.85 5.49 20.15
CA GLU A 54 4.02 6.21 19.64
C GLU A 54 4.76 5.43 18.54
N ILE A 55 4.85 4.10 18.67
CA ILE A 55 5.41 3.22 17.63
C ILE A 55 4.57 3.29 16.35
N ILE A 56 3.24 3.15 16.48
CA ILE A 56 2.30 3.20 15.35
C ILE A 56 2.38 4.56 14.65
N LYS A 57 2.45 5.65 15.42
CA LYS A 57 2.57 7.00 14.88
C LYS A 57 3.83 7.15 14.02
N GLU A 58 4.98 6.73 14.52
CA GLU A 58 6.23 6.83 13.77
C GLU A 58 6.21 5.95 12.50
N LEU A 59 5.68 4.72 12.58
CA LEU A 59 5.49 3.87 11.40
C LEU A 59 4.58 4.52 10.37
N MET A 60 3.52 5.21 10.83
CA MET A 60 2.62 5.94 9.95
C MET A 60 3.31 7.13 9.29
N GLU A 61 4.12 7.89 10.03
CA GLU A 61 4.89 9.01 9.48
C GLU A 61 5.89 8.52 8.42
N GLN A 62 6.57 7.39 8.66
CA GLN A 62 7.44 6.74 7.67
C GLN A 62 6.68 6.33 6.42
N TYR A 63 5.54 5.66 6.58
CA TYR A 63 4.67 5.25 5.48
C TYR A 63 4.19 6.44 4.64
N GLN A 64 3.75 7.52 5.29
CA GLN A 64 3.26 8.72 4.58
C GLN A 64 4.37 9.38 3.77
N GLN A 65 5.54 9.55 4.38
CA GLN A 65 6.69 10.16 3.73
C GLN A 65 7.14 9.32 2.52
N ALA A 66 7.31 8.00 2.72
CA ALA A 66 7.68 7.09 1.65
C ALA A 66 6.65 7.07 0.51
N THR A 67 5.36 7.06 0.82
CA THR A 67 4.30 7.07 -0.20
C THR A 67 4.34 8.34 -1.04
N LEU A 68 4.51 9.51 -0.43
CA LEU A 68 4.56 10.78 -1.16
C LEU A 68 5.83 10.91 -2.02
N GLU A 69 6.97 10.41 -1.53
CA GLU A 69 8.21 10.35 -2.31
C GLU A 69 8.08 9.44 -3.54
N LEU A 70 7.43 8.28 -3.39
CA LEU A 70 7.21 7.34 -4.49
C LEU A 70 6.24 7.87 -5.55
N LEU A 71 5.37 8.82 -5.18
CA LEU A 71 4.43 9.48 -6.08
C LEU A 71 4.98 10.80 -6.66
N ALA A 72 6.24 11.15 -6.39
CA ALA A 72 6.85 12.33 -6.98
C ALA A 72 6.97 12.18 -8.50
N LEU A 73 6.64 13.25 -9.22
CA LEU A 73 6.88 13.32 -10.66
C LEU A 73 8.39 13.47 -10.94
N PRO A 74 8.89 13.00 -12.10
CA PRO A 74 10.26 13.29 -12.50
C PRO A 74 10.49 14.80 -12.66
N ASP A 75 11.61 15.31 -12.13
CA ASP A 75 11.96 16.73 -12.21
C ASP A 75 12.72 17.08 -13.52
N ASP A 76 13.34 16.09 -14.16
CA ASP A 76 14.31 16.27 -15.25
C ASP A 76 13.76 15.89 -16.64
N ARG A 77 12.56 15.32 -16.72
CA ARG A 77 11.93 14.85 -17.96
C ARG A 77 10.42 14.75 -17.85
N ALA A 78 9.74 14.68 -18.99
CA ALA A 78 8.34 14.28 -19.05
C ALA A 78 8.13 12.82 -18.61
N VAL A 79 6.91 12.50 -18.17
CA VAL A 79 6.51 11.13 -17.87
C VAL A 79 6.46 10.28 -19.14
N ASN A 80 6.77 8.99 -19.01
CA ASN A 80 6.67 8.00 -20.07
C ASN A 80 5.84 6.78 -19.62
N ALA A 81 5.49 5.89 -20.55
CA ALA A 81 4.65 4.72 -20.24
C ALA A 81 5.19 3.81 -19.11
N ASN A 82 6.51 3.71 -18.94
CA ASN A 82 7.12 2.87 -17.89
C ASN A 82 6.99 3.47 -16.49
N ASP A 83 6.90 4.79 -16.36
CA ASP A 83 6.69 5.44 -15.06
C ASP A 83 5.40 4.97 -14.39
N LYS A 84 4.38 4.67 -15.20
CA LYS A 84 3.09 4.17 -14.72
C LYS A 84 3.18 2.79 -14.10
N VAL A 85 3.86 1.87 -14.79
CA VAL A 85 4.15 0.53 -14.29
C VAL A 85 4.95 0.62 -13.00
N ARG A 86 5.92 1.55 -12.94
CA ARG A 86 6.70 1.80 -11.73
C ARG A 86 5.82 2.29 -10.57
N TYR A 87 4.97 3.31 -10.77
CA TYR A 87 4.07 3.80 -9.71
C TYR A 87 3.22 2.68 -9.14
N PHE A 88 2.69 1.82 -10.01
CA PHE A 88 1.92 0.67 -9.59
C PHE A 88 2.72 -0.34 -8.76
N GLN A 89 3.90 -0.74 -9.23
CA GLN A 89 4.76 -1.67 -8.51
C GLN A 89 5.14 -1.14 -7.13
N VAL A 90 5.57 0.12 -7.04
CA VAL A 90 6.01 0.71 -5.77
C VAL A 90 4.86 0.90 -4.79
N LEU A 91 3.67 1.31 -5.27
CA LEU A 91 2.47 1.40 -4.43
C LEU A 91 2.05 0.02 -3.93
N SER A 92 2.06 -1.00 -4.78
CA SER A 92 1.78 -2.37 -4.40
C SER A 92 2.74 -2.89 -3.32
N SER A 93 4.05 -2.63 -3.47
CA SER A 93 5.05 -2.99 -2.46
C SER A 93 4.84 -2.24 -1.14
N GLN A 94 4.53 -0.94 -1.18
CA GLN A 94 4.25 -0.16 0.04
C GLN A 94 2.99 -0.63 0.77
N MET A 95 1.92 -0.88 0.03
CA MET A 95 0.66 -1.43 0.59
C MET A 95 0.90 -2.79 1.26
N TRP A 96 1.78 -3.60 0.68
CA TRP A 96 2.19 -4.88 1.25
C TRP A 96 3.04 -4.73 2.52
N GLU A 97 4.04 -3.86 2.48
CA GLU A 97 4.96 -3.60 3.59
C GLU A 97 4.21 -3.05 4.81
N TYR A 98 3.25 -2.16 4.61
CA TYR A 98 2.44 -1.53 5.67
C TYR A 98 1.00 -2.07 5.75
N ARG A 99 0.77 -3.30 5.31
CA ARG A 99 -0.58 -3.90 5.21
C ARG A 99 -1.40 -3.87 6.50
N PHE A 100 -0.75 -3.90 7.68
CA PHE A 100 -1.46 -3.75 8.96
C PHE A 100 -2.23 -2.42 9.05
N LEU A 101 -1.69 -1.32 8.51
CA LEU A 101 -2.35 0.00 8.53
C LEU A 101 -3.67 -0.04 7.77
N HIS A 102 -3.70 -0.72 6.61
CA HIS A 102 -4.88 -0.81 5.75
C HIS A 102 -5.92 -1.78 6.31
N ARG A 103 -5.48 -2.91 6.86
CA ARG A 103 -6.38 -3.91 7.47
C ARG A 103 -7.10 -3.36 8.71
N ASP A 104 -6.39 -2.59 9.54
CA ASP A 104 -6.88 -2.14 10.84
C ASP A 104 -7.24 -0.63 10.86
N VAL A 105 -7.35 0.01 9.69
CA VAL A 105 -7.49 1.48 9.56
C VAL A 105 -8.62 2.08 10.40
N TYR A 106 -9.79 1.43 10.45
CA TYR A 106 -10.94 1.91 11.23
C TYR A 106 -10.63 1.92 12.73
N HIS A 107 -10.05 0.84 13.23
CA HIS A 107 -9.66 0.73 14.63
C HIS A 107 -8.55 1.71 15.01
N LEU A 108 -7.59 1.92 14.11
CA LEU A 108 -6.54 2.92 14.29
C LEU A 108 -7.13 4.34 14.34
N ILE A 109 -8.09 4.69 13.48
CA ILE A 109 -8.79 5.99 13.49
C ILE A 109 -9.64 6.18 14.76
N GLU A 110 -10.31 5.13 15.23
CA GLU A 110 -11.19 5.20 16.39
C GLU A 110 -10.41 5.41 17.70
N ASN A 111 -9.27 4.73 17.84
CA ASN A 111 -8.51 4.66 19.10
C ASN A 111 -7.30 5.59 19.15
N ASN A 112 -7.08 6.43 18.14
CA ASN A 112 -5.95 7.35 18.08
C ASN A 112 -6.36 8.71 17.47
N ASP A 113 -6.44 9.74 18.32
CA ASP A 113 -6.86 11.10 17.93
C ASP A 113 -5.91 11.75 16.90
N ASP A 114 -4.62 11.45 16.97
CA ASP A 114 -3.66 11.91 15.96
C ASP A 114 -3.99 11.29 14.61
N PHE A 115 -4.26 9.98 14.59
CA PHE A 115 -4.60 9.24 13.37
C PHE A 115 -5.88 9.76 12.71
N ARG A 116 -6.91 10.07 13.51
CA ARG A 116 -8.18 10.67 13.04
C ARG A 116 -7.98 12.01 12.32
N LYS A 117 -6.97 12.80 12.70
CA LYS A 117 -6.68 14.11 12.09
C LYS A 117 -5.69 13.99 10.92
N ILE A 118 -4.71 13.11 11.03
CA ILE A 118 -3.60 13.00 10.08
C ILE A 118 -4.03 12.22 8.83
N TYR A 119 -4.79 11.13 8.99
CA TYR A 119 -5.15 10.26 7.88
C TYR A 119 -5.92 10.98 6.75
N PRO A 120 -6.96 11.81 7.03
CA PRO A 120 -7.65 12.53 5.96
C PRO A 120 -6.75 13.53 5.22
N ARG A 121 -5.81 14.17 5.93
CA ARG A 121 -4.84 15.09 5.31
C ARG A 121 -3.88 14.34 4.40
N PHE A 122 -3.41 13.16 4.84
CA PHE A 122 -2.57 12.30 4.03
C PHE A 122 -3.31 11.80 2.78
N ALA A 123 -4.53 11.28 2.93
CA ALA A 123 -5.35 10.83 1.81
C ALA A 123 -5.57 11.97 0.79
N GLY A 124 -5.89 13.18 1.27
CA GLY A 124 -6.01 14.36 0.42
C GLY A 124 -4.72 14.69 -0.36
N LYS A 125 -3.55 14.63 0.30
CA LYS A 125 -2.25 14.85 -0.38
C LYS A 125 -1.98 13.79 -1.44
N VAL A 126 -2.25 12.51 -1.16
CA VAL A 126 -2.05 11.42 -2.11
C VAL A 126 -2.98 11.57 -3.32
N MET A 127 -4.26 11.88 -3.10
CA MET A 127 -5.22 12.09 -4.19
C MET A 127 -4.84 13.31 -5.06
N GLN A 128 -4.41 14.41 -4.45
CA GLN A 128 -3.90 15.59 -5.18
C GLN A 128 -2.65 15.26 -5.99
N GLN A 129 -1.75 14.42 -5.45
CA GLN A 129 -0.58 13.97 -6.19
C GLN A 129 -0.97 13.05 -7.35
N GLY A 130 -1.93 12.14 -7.13
CA GLY A 130 -2.53 11.32 -8.19
C GLY A 130 -3.11 12.18 -9.32
N GLN A 131 -3.82 13.26 -8.99
CA GLN A 131 -4.36 14.19 -9.99
C GLN A 131 -3.26 14.80 -10.85
N LYS A 132 -2.15 15.25 -10.24
CA LYS A 132 -0.99 15.78 -10.98
C LYS A 132 -0.35 14.72 -11.86
N ILE A 133 -0.24 13.49 -11.37
CA ILE A 133 0.32 12.37 -12.13
C ILE A 133 -0.53 12.08 -13.38
N TYR A 134 -1.84 11.91 -13.23
CA TYR A 134 -2.73 11.67 -14.37
C TYR A 134 -2.74 12.84 -15.35
N GLN A 135 -2.74 14.08 -14.85
CA GLN A 135 -2.64 15.25 -15.72
C GLN A 135 -1.33 15.22 -16.52
N ALA A 136 -0.19 14.90 -15.90
CA ALA A 136 1.08 14.77 -16.62
C ALA A 136 1.04 13.67 -17.71
N PHE A 137 0.35 12.55 -17.47
CA PHE A 137 0.15 11.51 -18.48
C PHE A 137 -0.75 11.96 -19.63
N VAL A 138 -1.77 12.78 -19.36
CA VAL A 138 -2.61 13.39 -20.39
C VAL A 138 -1.82 14.40 -21.22
N ASP A 139 -1.05 15.27 -20.56
CA ASP A 139 -0.22 16.29 -21.21
C ASP A 139 0.88 15.66 -22.09
N ALA A 140 1.40 14.50 -21.68
CA ALA A 140 2.36 13.70 -22.47
C ALA A 140 1.70 12.91 -23.63
N GLY A 141 0.38 12.98 -23.80
CA GLY A 141 -0.35 12.26 -24.85
C GLY A 141 -0.46 10.75 -24.62
N LEU A 142 -0.12 10.27 -23.42
CA LEU A 142 -0.15 8.85 -23.05
C LEU A 142 -1.55 8.40 -22.59
N MET A 143 -2.41 9.35 -22.23
CA MET A 143 -3.80 9.12 -21.87
C MET A 143 -4.69 10.20 -22.46
N GLN A 144 -5.98 9.89 -22.59
CA GLN A 144 -7.01 10.86 -22.95
C GLN A 144 -8.13 10.78 -21.92
N MET A 145 -8.21 11.81 -21.07
CA MET A 145 -9.16 11.92 -19.98
C MET A 145 -9.57 13.38 -19.79
N THR A 146 -10.82 13.59 -19.39
CA THR A 146 -11.31 14.84 -18.81
C THR A 146 -10.91 14.95 -17.34
N ALA A 147 -10.97 16.16 -16.77
CA ALA A 147 -10.68 16.36 -15.35
C ALA A 147 -11.61 15.54 -14.43
N SER A 148 -12.90 15.40 -14.80
CA SER A 148 -13.87 14.59 -14.06
C SER A 148 -13.58 13.09 -14.14
N GLU A 149 -13.09 12.59 -15.29
CA GLU A 149 -12.66 11.20 -15.41
C GLU A 149 -11.40 10.92 -14.59
N ILE A 150 -10.46 11.87 -14.51
CA ILE A 150 -9.28 11.77 -13.64
C ILE A 150 -9.72 11.66 -12.17
N GLU A 151 -10.61 12.54 -11.71
CA GLU A 151 -11.13 12.51 -10.34
C GLU A 151 -11.82 11.18 -10.02
N ALA A 152 -12.74 10.74 -10.89
CA ALA A 152 -13.45 9.48 -10.70
C ALA A 152 -12.50 8.27 -10.68
N LEU A 153 -11.50 8.24 -11.57
CA LEU A 153 -10.52 7.17 -11.61
C LEU A 153 -9.68 7.12 -10.32
N ILE A 154 -9.22 8.26 -9.81
CA ILE A 154 -8.47 8.34 -8.54
C ILE A 154 -9.29 7.78 -7.38
N ILE A 155 -10.58 8.15 -7.29
CA ILE A 155 -11.48 7.63 -6.26
C ILE A 155 -11.61 6.11 -6.37
N ASN A 156 -11.84 5.59 -7.58
CA ASN A 156 -11.98 4.15 -7.82
C ASN A 156 -10.70 3.38 -7.46
N LEU A 157 -9.54 3.89 -7.87
CA LEU A 157 -8.25 3.28 -7.55
C LEU A 157 -7.99 3.31 -6.04
N TRP A 158 -8.30 4.41 -5.37
CA TRP A 158 -8.20 4.51 -3.92
C TRP A 158 -9.06 3.44 -3.24
N ILE A 159 -10.34 3.33 -3.62
CA ILE A 159 -11.26 2.33 -3.06
C ILE A 159 -10.71 0.91 -3.26
N VAL A 160 -10.27 0.58 -4.48
CA VAL A 160 -9.71 -0.75 -4.79
C VAL A 160 -8.47 -1.02 -3.95
N LEU A 161 -7.50 -0.11 -3.93
CA LEU A 161 -6.26 -0.26 -3.19
C LEU A 161 -6.48 -0.43 -1.69
N THR A 162 -7.34 0.40 -1.09
CA THR A 162 -7.54 0.38 0.37
C THR A 162 -8.50 -0.71 0.84
N ASN A 163 -9.33 -1.29 -0.05
CA ASN A 163 -10.29 -2.33 0.32
C ASN A 163 -9.99 -3.71 -0.27
N TRP A 164 -8.91 -3.89 -1.04
CA TRP A 164 -8.62 -5.16 -1.70
C TRP A 164 -8.56 -6.34 -0.74
N THR A 165 -7.82 -6.22 0.36
CA THR A 165 -7.72 -7.29 1.37
C THR A 165 -9.06 -7.60 2.03
N ASN A 166 -9.88 -6.57 2.27
CA ASN A 166 -11.23 -6.76 2.80
C ASN A 166 -12.13 -7.48 1.79
N PHE A 167 -12.07 -7.10 0.52
CA PHE A 167 -12.77 -7.81 -0.56
C PHE A 167 -12.37 -9.28 -0.59
N LEU A 168 -11.08 -9.61 -0.57
CA LEU A 168 -10.60 -11.00 -0.59
C LEU A 168 -11.07 -11.79 0.63
N TYR A 169 -11.07 -11.18 1.82
CA TYR A 169 -11.58 -11.81 3.03
C TYR A 169 -13.10 -12.05 2.94
N MET A 170 -13.88 -11.03 2.61
CA MET A 170 -15.35 -11.13 2.51
C MET A 170 -15.83 -12.06 1.38
N SER A 171 -15.02 -12.23 0.34
CA SER A 171 -15.30 -13.15 -0.77
C SER A 171 -14.77 -14.57 -0.55
N GLY A 172 -14.14 -14.85 0.60
CA GLY A 172 -13.64 -16.19 0.96
C GLY A 172 -12.28 -16.57 0.35
N HIS A 173 -11.65 -15.67 -0.40
CA HIS A 173 -10.30 -15.88 -0.96
C HIS A 173 -9.19 -15.84 0.07
N LEU A 174 -9.43 -15.17 1.21
CA LEU A 174 -8.57 -15.17 2.38
C LEU A 174 -9.35 -15.70 3.57
N LYS A 175 -8.82 -16.74 4.21
CA LYS A 175 -9.34 -17.27 5.49
C LYS A 175 -8.80 -16.48 6.69
N ASP A 176 -7.63 -15.87 6.52
CA ASP A 176 -6.99 -15.04 7.54
C ASP A 176 -6.48 -13.75 6.87
N SER A 177 -6.95 -12.61 7.36
CA SER A 177 -6.53 -11.29 6.88
C SER A 177 -5.09 -10.93 7.29
N ASN A 178 -4.47 -11.71 8.17
CA ASN A 178 -3.06 -11.57 8.53
C ASN A 178 -2.09 -12.21 7.52
N HIS A 179 -2.57 -13.18 6.73
CA HIS A 179 -1.76 -13.95 5.79
C HIS A 179 -2.25 -13.69 4.36
N LEU A 180 -1.64 -12.70 3.70
CA LEU A 180 -1.92 -12.38 2.30
C LEU A 180 -0.80 -12.96 1.43
N ASP A 181 -1.11 -13.68 0.36
CA ASP A 181 -0.09 -14.14 -0.59
C ASP A 181 0.27 -13.04 -1.61
N GLU A 182 1.51 -13.03 -2.11
CA GLU A 182 1.98 -12.08 -3.14
C GLU A 182 1.10 -12.07 -4.39
N LYS A 183 0.55 -13.24 -4.78
CA LYS A 183 -0.39 -13.38 -5.92
C LYS A 183 -1.58 -12.43 -5.82
N TRP A 184 -2.05 -12.13 -4.60
CA TRP A 184 -3.19 -11.27 -4.39
C TRP A 184 -2.84 -9.80 -4.63
N VAL A 185 -1.61 -9.38 -4.34
CA VAL A 185 -1.10 -8.05 -4.69
C VAL A 185 -1.09 -7.88 -6.21
N TRP A 186 -0.65 -8.91 -6.94
CA TRP A 186 -0.68 -8.92 -8.41
C TRP A 186 -2.11 -8.85 -8.98
N GLN A 187 -3.09 -9.50 -8.34
CA GLN A 187 -4.48 -9.39 -8.76
C GLN A 187 -5.08 -8.00 -8.51
N ALA A 188 -4.71 -7.31 -7.42
CA ALA A 188 -5.07 -5.90 -7.22
C ALA A 188 -4.51 -5.02 -8.32
N LEU A 189 -3.22 -5.20 -8.65
CA LEU A 189 -2.57 -4.49 -9.74
C LEU A 189 -3.31 -4.69 -11.06
N ARG A 190 -3.69 -5.95 -11.35
CA ARG A 190 -4.50 -6.26 -12.52
C ARG A 190 -5.79 -5.43 -12.56
N GLN A 191 -6.53 -5.31 -11.45
CA GLN A 191 -7.76 -4.49 -11.43
C GLN A 191 -7.49 -3.02 -11.76
N MET A 192 -6.42 -2.45 -11.20
CA MET A 192 -6.04 -1.07 -11.47
C MET A 192 -5.73 -0.85 -12.96
N VAL A 193 -4.98 -1.77 -13.57
CA VAL A 193 -4.67 -1.76 -15.00
C VAL A 193 -5.94 -1.75 -15.85
N PHE A 194 -6.95 -2.56 -15.49
CA PHE A 194 -8.23 -2.58 -16.21
C PHE A 194 -9.07 -1.32 -16.01
N LEU A 195 -9.01 -0.66 -14.85
CA LEU A 195 -9.69 0.61 -14.62
C LEU A 195 -9.13 1.75 -15.50
N GLU A 196 -7.85 1.69 -15.82
CA GLU A 196 -7.19 2.71 -16.64
C GLU A 196 -7.25 2.43 -18.15
N GLY A 197 -7.40 1.15 -18.53
CA GLY A 197 -7.33 0.66 -19.91
C GLY A 197 -8.06 1.52 -20.96
N PRO A 198 -9.32 1.94 -20.73
CA PRO A 198 -10.09 2.75 -21.70
C PRO A 198 -9.43 4.09 -22.08
N TYR A 199 -8.62 4.64 -21.19
CA TYR A 199 -8.04 5.97 -21.33
C TYR A 199 -6.65 5.97 -21.96
N LEU A 200 -6.00 4.81 -22.08
CA LEU A 200 -4.63 4.69 -22.59
C LEU A 200 -4.55 4.99 -24.10
N ARG A 201 -3.44 5.59 -24.52
CA ARG A 201 -3.17 5.97 -25.92
C ARG A 201 -1.73 5.63 -26.32
N GLY A 202 -1.53 5.33 -27.61
CA GLY A 202 -0.20 5.09 -28.17
C GLY A 202 0.59 4.00 -27.45
N GLU A 203 1.82 4.32 -27.06
CA GLU A 203 2.76 3.39 -26.41
C GLU A 203 2.31 2.91 -25.01
N SER A 204 1.47 3.68 -24.31
CA SER A 204 1.01 3.31 -22.96
C SER A 204 0.12 2.07 -23.00
N ARG A 205 -0.74 1.97 -24.02
CA ARG A 205 -1.59 0.80 -24.25
C ARG A 205 -0.77 -0.47 -24.48
N GLN A 206 0.24 -0.40 -25.35
CA GLN A 206 1.12 -1.54 -25.65
C GLN A 206 1.95 -1.96 -24.42
N THR A 207 2.35 -1.00 -23.59
CA THR A 207 3.07 -1.28 -22.35
C THR A 207 2.17 -2.00 -21.34
N TYR A 208 0.90 -1.61 -21.27
CA TYR A 208 -0.09 -2.24 -20.39
C TYR A 208 -0.48 -3.64 -20.84
N GLU A 209 -0.65 -3.85 -22.14
CA GLU A 209 -0.91 -5.18 -22.71
C GLU A 209 0.25 -6.14 -22.39
N ARG A 210 1.50 -5.70 -22.57
CA ARG A 210 2.70 -6.47 -22.14
C ARG A 210 2.73 -6.75 -20.65
N LEU A 211 2.39 -5.76 -19.81
CA LEU A 211 2.30 -5.98 -18.36
C LEU A 211 1.26 -7.05 -18.03
N LEU A 212 0.06 -6.99 -18.62
CA LEU A 212 -1.00 -7.97 -18.39
C LEU A 212 -0.57 -9.40 -18.77
N GLU A 213 0.20 -9.57 -19.83
CA GLU A 213 0.77 -10.87 -20.20
C GLU A 213 1.69 -11.43 -19.11
N THR A 214 2.49 -10.57 -18.46
CA THR A 214 3.38 -10.99 -17.36
C THR A 214 2.65 -11.32 -16.06
N LEU A 215 1.45 -10.75 -15.84
CA LEU A 215 0.66 -10.98 -14.62
C LEU A 215 -0.07 -12.34 -14.60
N GLY A 216 -0.12 -13.03 -15.74
CA GLY A 216 -0.80 -14.31 -15.88
C GLY A 216 -2.34 -14.22 -15.79
N PRO A 217 -3.04 -15.36 -15.95
CA PRO A 217 -4.50 -15.41 -15.85
C PRO A 217 -4.98 -15.14 -14.41
N SER A 218 -6.19 -14.59 -14.29
CA SER A 218 -6.84 -14.44 -12.98
C SER A 218 -7.53 -15.74 -12.57
N GLU A 219 -7.16 -16.29 -11.41
CA GLU A 219 -7.84 -17.45 -10.83
C GLU A 219 -8.99 -17.06 -9.90
N LEU A 220 -9.29 -15.77 -9.76
CA LEU A 220 -10.25 -15.24 -8.79
C LEU A 220 -11.62 -15.92 -8.87
N PHE A 221 -12.16 -16.15 -10.08
CA PHE A 221 -13.45 -16.83 -10.21
C PHE A 221 -13.33 -18.36 -10.13
N ALA A 222 -12.16 -18.93 -10.44
CA ALA A 222 -11.93 -20.36 -10.34
C ALA A 222 -11.90 -20.83 -8.88
N SER A 223 -11.29 -20.05 -7.98
CA SER A 223 -11.24 -20.33 -6.54
C SER A 223 -12.64 -20.37 -5.88
N LEU A 224 -13.59 -19.55 -6.33
CA LEU A 224 -14.96 -19.55 -5.83
C LEU A 224 -15.77 -20.80 -6.22
N SER A 225 -15.35 -21.49 -7.28
CA SER A 225 -16.07 -22.66 -7.82
C SER A 225 -15.60 -24.00 -7.23
N ALA A 226 -14.40 -24.04 -6.65
CA ALA A 226 -13.83 -25.24 -6.03
C ALA A 226 -14.49 -25.57 -4.67
N ASP A 227 -14.93 -24.56 -3.92
CA ASP A 227 -15.58 -24.71 -2.60
C ASP A 227 -17.07 -25.10 -2.68
N LYS A 228 -17.62 -25.38 -3.87
CA LYS A 228 -19.01 -25.87 -4.04
C LYS A 228 -19.15 -27.40 -4.02
N ARG A 229 -18.14 -28.12 -3.51
CA ARG A 229 -18.23 -29.57 -3.26
C ARG A 229 -18.02 -29.85 -1.78
N ASP A 230 -18.98 -29.46 -0.95
CA ASP A 230 -19.27 -30.05 0.35
C ASP A 230 -20.75 -29.77 0.71
#